data_AF-A0A928EFW9-F1
#
_entry.id   AF-A0A928EFW9-F1
#
_cell.length_a   1.000
_cell.length_b   1.000
_cell.length_c   1.000
_cell.angle_alpha   90.00
_cell.angle_beta   90.00
_cell.angle_gamma   90.00
#
_symmetry.space_group_name_H-M   'P 1'
#
loop_
_entity.id
_entity.type
_entity.pdbx_description
1 polymer ?
#
loop_
_entity_poly.entity_id
_entity_poly.type
_entity_poly.pdbx_seq_one_letter_code
_entity_poly.pdbx_strand_id
1 'polypeptide(L)' 'LQPCGRVQIAERPAHERKNDFAYVELPMSAEEAAQECGRCLRCDHFGIGALTGRRLEQW' A
#
# COMPACT_ATOMS: atom_id res chain seq x y z
N LEU A 1 10.68 6.06 9.13
CA LEU A 1 9.82 6.72 8.11
C LEU A 1 9.00 7.77 8.84
N GLN A 2 8.94 9.00 8.34
CA GLN A 2 8.01 9.99 8.91
C GLN A 2 6.56 9.57 8.59
N PRO A 3 5.58 9.93 9.44
CA PRO A 3 4.18 9.68 9.13
C PRO A 3 3.80 10.29 7.78
N CYS A 4 3.17 9.49 6.91
CA CYS A 4 2.74 9.92 5.59
C CYS A 4 1.26 9.55 5.35
N GLY A 5 0.61 10.35 4.50
CA GLY A 5 -0.74 10.08 4.03
C GLY A 5 -0.81 8.92 3.04
N ARG A 6 -2.03 8.52 2.70
CA ARG A 6 -2.29 7.56 1.61
C ARG A 6 -1.89 8.16 0.28
N VAL A 7 -1.23 7.38 -0.57
CA VAL A 7 -1.03 7.75 -1.97
C VAL A 7 -2.36 7.78 -2.71
N GLN A 8 -2.60 8.87 -3.45
CA GLN A 8 -3.78 9.02 -4.28
C GLN A 8 -3.42 8.60 -5.71
N ILE A 9 -3.99 7.50 -6.19
CA ILE A 9 -3.75 7.02 -7.56
C ILE A 9 -4.41 8.00 -8.54
N ALA A 10 -3.63 8.46 -9.52
CA ALA A 10 -4.14 9.29 -10.60
C ALA A 10 -4.92 8.44 -11.60
N GLU A 11 -5.97 9.00 -12.18
CA GLU A 11 -6.79 8.33 -13.21
C GLU A 11 -6.65 9.04 -14.55
N ARG A 12 -6.77 8.27 -15.63
CA ARG A 12 -6.92 8.81 -16.98
C ARG A 12 -8.20 9.65 -17.08
N PRO A 13 -8.17 10.78 -17.81
CA PRO A 13 -9.35 11.62 -17.98
C PRO A 13 -10.56 10.83 -18.52
N ALA A 14 -11.75 11.13 -17.99
CA ALA A 14 -12.99 10.43 -18.36
C ALA A 14 -13.28 10.45 -19.87
N HIS A 15 -12.92 11.55 -20.55
CA HIS A 15 -13.14 11.72 -21.98
C HIS A 15 -12.20 10.88 -22.86
N GLU A 16 -11.07 10.41 -22.32
CA GLU A 16 -10.13 9.52 -23.00
C GLU A 16 -10.54 8.06 -22.79
N ARG A 17 -10.72 7.64 -21.52
CA ARG A 17 -11.00 6.25 -21.14
C ARG A 17 -12.37 5.72 -21.61
N LYS A 18 -13.24 6.58 -22.15
CA LYS A 18 -14.49 6.14 -22.80
C LYS A 18 -14.27 5.54 -24.20
N ASN A 19 -13.10 5.72 -24.81
CA ASN A 19 -12.83 5.33 -26.19
C ASN A 19 -11.95 4.06 -26.32
N ASP A 20 -11.54 3.46 -25.20
CA ASP A 20 -10.70 2.26 -25.19
C ASP A 20 -10.98 1.41 -23.94
N PHE A 21 -10.34 0.24 -23.87
CA PHE A 21 -10.41 -0.70 -22.75
C PHE A 21 -9.10 -0.81 -21.97
N ALA A 22 -8.22 0.19 -22.06
CA ALA A 22 -7.00 0.21 -21.26
C ALA A 22 -7.32 0.55 -19.79
N TYR A 23 -6.34 0.41 -18.91
CA TYR A 23 -6.50 0.73 -17.49
C TYR A 23 -6.97 2.18 -17.28
N VAL A 24 -7.83 2.38 -16.29
CA VAL A 24 -8.29 3.70 -15.86
C VAL A 24 -7.27 4.36 -14.95
N GLU A 25 -6.75 3.60 -14.00
CA GLU A 25 -5.72 4.03 -13.05
C GLU A 25 -4.34 4.11 -13.72
N LEU A 26 -3.60 5.16 -13.40
CA LEU A 26 -2.20 5.29 -13.75
C LEU A 26 -1.33 4.51 -12.75
N PRO A 27 -0.23 3.87 -13.21
CA PRO A 27 0.67 3.18 -12.30
C PRO A 27 1.31 4.16 -11.31
N MET A 28 1.51 3.70 -10.08
CA MET A 28 2.27 4.47 -9.08
C MET A 28 3.71 4.67 -9.56
N SER A 29 4.28 5.82 -9.21
CA SER A 29 5.73 6.02 -9.28
C SER A 29 6.45 5.11 -8.28
N ALA A 30 7.77 4.95 -8.43
CA ALA A 30 8.57 4.17 -7.49
C ALA A 30 8.54 4.80 -6.07
N GLU A 31 8.53 6.13 -6.01
CA GLU A 31 8.45 6.92 -4.78
C GLU A 31 7.09 6.74 -4.09
N GLU A 32 6.00 6.80 -4.85
CA GLU A 32 4.64 6.56 -4.36
C GLU A 32 4.47 5.13 -3.84
N ALA A 33 4.94 4.13 -4.60
CA ALA A 33 4.91 2.74 -4.18
C ALA A 33 5.70 2.54 -2.87
N ALA A 34 6.90 3.11 -2.77
CA ALA A 34 7.70 3.04 -1.55
C ALA A 34 7.00 3.71 -0.35
N GLN A 35 6.32 4.85 -0.56
CA GLN A 35 5.54 5.52 0.48
C GLN A 35 4.39 4.64 0.97
N GLU A 36 3.55 4.12 0.07
CA GLU A 36 2.37 3.33 0.47
C GLU A 36 2.79 1.99 1.10
N CYS A 37 3.83 1.33 0.58
CA CYS A 37 4.40 0.12 1.20
C CYS A 37 4.96 0.40 2.61
N GLY A 38 5.54 1.58 2.82
CA GLY A 38 6.05 2.02 4.12
C GLY A 38 4.97 2.20 5.20
N ARG A 39 3.68 2.23 4.82
CA ARG A 39 2.55 2.32 5.77
C ARG A 39 2.14 0.97 6.36
N CYS A 40 2.62 -0.14 5.81
CA CYS A 40 2.28 -1.47 6.31
C CYS A 40 2.87 -1.69 7.72
N LEU A 41 2.00 -1.98 8.70
CA LEU A 41 2.41 -2.28 10.08
C LEU A 41 3.04 -3.67 10.25
N ARG A 42 3.00 -4.51 9.21
CA ARG A 42 3.45 -5.92 9.23
C ARG A 42 2.85 -6.69 10.42
N CYS A 43 1.54 -6.51 10.63
CA CYS A 43 0.82 -7.14 11.73
C CYS A 43 0.87 -8.67 11.64
N ASP A 44 1.35 -9.32 12.70
CA ASP A 44 1.45 -10.77 12.78
C ASP A 44 0.15 -11.40 13.31
N HIS A 45 -0.96 -11.27 12.56
CA HIS A 45 -2.29 -11.67 13.05
C HIS A 45 -2.42 -13.18 13.32
N PHE A 46 -1.67 -14.01 12.60
CA PHE A 46 -1.66 -15.47 12.75
C PHE A 46 -0.28 -16.09 12.95
N GLY A 47 0.80 -15.31 13.00
CA GLY A 47 2.13 -15.88 13.23
C GLY A 47 2.46 -16.04 14.70
N ILE A 48 3.74 -16.31 14.95
CA ILE A 48 4.23 -16.83 16.23
C ILE A 48 3.91 -15.89 17.39
N GLY A 49 3.93 -14.57 17.17
CA GLY A 49 3.64 -13.58 18.20
C GLY A 49 2.19 -13.62 18.71
N ALA A 50 1.24 -14.04 17.87
CA ALA A 50 -0.15 -14.26 18.27
C ALA A 50 -0.34 -15.56 19.06
N LEU A 51 0.48 -16.59 18.77
CA LEU A 51 0.43 -17.90 19.43
C LEU A 51 1.17 -17.93 20.77
N THR A 52 2.25 -17.16 20.92
CA THR A 52 3.12 -17.21 22.11
C THR A 52 2.75 -16.20 23.20
N GLY A 53 1.72 -15.38 22.99
CA GLY A 53 1.44 -14.23 23.85
C GLY A 53 2.56 -13.18 23.76
N ARG A 54 2.30 -11.95 24.19
CA ARG A 54 3.19 -10.77 24.03
C ARG A 54 4.50 -10.83 24.84
N ARG A 55 5.17 -11.98 24.91
CA ARG A 55 6.35 -12.21 25.74
C ARG A 55 7.36 -13.16 25.09
N LEU A 56 7.55 -13.06 23.78
CA LEU A 56 8.82 -13.42 23.19
C LEU A 56 9.39 -12.16 22.54
N GLU A 57 10.23 -11.55 23.37
CA GLU A 57 11.15 -10.48 23.05
C GLU A 57 11.90 -10.87 21.76
N GLN A 58 11.99 -9.92 20.83
CA GLN A 58 12.83 -9.95 19.61
C GLN A 58 12.21 -10.64 18.39
N TRP A 59 11.60 -9.80 17.54
CA TRP A 59 11.98 -9.67 16.13
C TRP A 59 12.17 -8.19 15.82
#